data_AF-A0A7W0LI80-F1
#
_entry.id   AF-A0A7W0LI80-F1
#
_cell.length_a   1.000
_cell.length_b   1.000
_cell.length_c   1.000
_cell.angle_alpha   90.00
_cell.angle_beta   90.00
_cell.angle_gamma   90.00
#
_symmetry.space_group_name_H-M   'P 1'
#
loop_
_entity.id
_entity.type
_entity.pdbx_description
1 polymer ?
#
loop_
_entity_poly.entity_id
_entity_poly.type
_entity_poly.pdbx_seq_one_letter_code
_entity_poly.pdbx_strand_id
1 'polypeptide(L)'
;MGKDWSKGLTSATDLRVARNAAAHRGLRYRPRKGDRGVLIPLEWSSRTAYIVGLMATDGCLVGDRRHLVLTSADMSLLETFRDLIGKPKVKIRRKTSPLGSAYDLQFGDVALWRFLEARASRLGRV
;
A
#
# COMPACT_ATOMS: atom_id res chain seq x y z
N MET A 1 -5.00 19.27 -17.67
CA MET A 1 -5.80 19.81 -16.53
C MET A 1 -5.15 19.40 -15.22
N GLY A 2 -4.79 20.36 -14.35
CA GLY A 2 -4.08 20.12 -13.09
C GLY A 2 -5.00 19.70 -11.92
N LYS A 3 -4.41 19.06 -10.90
CA LYS A 3 -5.07 18.42 -9.73
C LYS A 3 -5.86 19.36 -8.79
N ASP A 4 -5.92 20.66 -9.09
CA ASP A 4 -6.38 21.70 -8.17
C ASP A 4 -7.47 22.62 -8.75
N TRP A 5 -8.03 22.28 -9.91
CA TRP A 5 -8.98 23.14 -10.65
C TRP A 5 -10.27 23.46 -9.87
N SER A 6 -10.61 22.68 -8.85
CA SER A 6 -11.81 22.88 -8.02
C SER A 6 -11.53 23.53 -6.66
N LYS A 7 -10.28 23.87 -6.33
CA LYS A 7 -9.96 24.50 -5.04
C LYS A 7 -10.64 25.87 -4.95
N GLY A 8 -11.43 26.07 -3.89
CA GLY A 8 -12.20 27.31 -3.66
C GLY A 8 -13.56 27.38 -4.35
N LEU A 9 -13.92 26.38 -5.16
CA LEU A 9 -15.23 26.30 -5.81
C LEU A 9 -16.19 25.48 -4.95
N THR A 10 -17.41 25.99 -4.77
CA THR A 10 -18.51 25.31 -4.07
C THR A 10 -19.68 25.12 -5.03
N SER A 11 -20.68 24.34 -4.62
CA SER A 11 -21.92 24.21 -5.40
C SER A 11 -22.68 25.53 -5.58
N ALA A 12 -22.39 26.54 -4.75
CA ALA A 12 -22.98 27.87 -4.87
C ALA A 12 -22.23 28.76 -5.88
N THR A 13 -20.94 28.52 -6.08
CA THR A 13 -20.06 29.41 -6.85
C THR A 13 -19.69 28.87 -8.23
N ASP A 14 -19.88 27.57 -8.50
CA ASP A 14 -19.54 26.97 -9.79
C ASP A 14 -20.60 25.96 -10.27
N LEU A 15 -21.07 26.12 -11.50
CA LEU A 15 -22.13 25.31 -12.10
C LEU A 15 -21.72 23.85 -12.34
N ARG A 16 -20.44 23.56 -12.62
CA ARG A 16 -19.96 22.18 -12.77
C ARG A 16 -19.95 21.47 -11.42
N VAL A 17 -19.48 22.14 -10.38
CA VAL A 17 -19.52 21.63 -8.99
C VAL A 17 -20.97 21.42 -8.55
N ALA A 18 -21.87 22.38 -8.85
CA ALA A 18 -23.30 22.27 -8.55
C ALA A 18 -23.96 21.08 -9.25
N ARG A 19 -23.70 20.92 -10.55
CA ARG A 19 -24.23 19.81 -11.35
C ARG A 19 -23.73 18.46 -10.86
N ASN A 20 -22.44 18.34 -10.53
CA ASN A 20 -21.88 17.11 -9.99
C ASN A 20 -22.45 16.80 -8.60
N ALA A 21 -22.56 17.81 -7.72
CA ALA A 21 -23.19 17.64 -6.40
C ALA A 21 -24.66 17.19 -6.51
N ALA A 22 -25.42 17.73 -7.46
CA ALA A 22 -26.79 17.31 -7.74
C ALA A 22 -26.86 15.87 -8.24
N ALA A 23 -25.96 15.47 -9.15
CA ALA A 23 -25.88 14.09 -9.65
C ALA A 23 -25.54 13.07 -8.55
N HIS A 24 -24.83 13.50 -7.50
CA HIS A 24 -24.46 12.66 -6.37
C HIS A 24 -25.46 12.71 -5.19
N ARG A 25 -26.53 13.54 -5.25
CA ARG A 25 -27.57 13.55 -4.20
C ARG A 25 -28.26 12.18 -4.12
N GLY A 26 -28.41 11.67 -2.90
CA GLY A 26 -29.06 10.37 -2.64
C GLY A 26 -28.17 9.15 -2.87
N LEU A 27 -26.97 9.30 -3.46
CA LEU A 27 -26.01 8.20 -3.54
C LEU A 27 -25.40 7.95 -2.16
N ARG A 28 -25.67 6.77 -1.60
CA ARG A 28 -24.95 6.28 -0.42
C ARG A 28 -23.62 5.68 -0.87
N TYR A 29 -22.53 6.40 -0.62
CA TYR A 29 -21.19 5.85 -0.80
C TYR A 29 -20.99 4.69 0.17
N ARG A 30 -21.01 3.46 -0.35
CA ARG A 30 -20.57 2.29 0.43
C ARG A 30 -19.05 2.25 0.33
N PRO A 31 -18.32 2.32 1.46
CA PRO A 31 -16.88 2.12 1.40
C PRO A 31 -16.64 0.73 0.82
N ARG A 32 -15.78 0.64 -0.21
CA ARG A 32 -15.34 -0.68 -0.69
C ARG A 32 -14.81 -1.44 0.54
N LYS A 33 -15.33 -2.64 0.79
CA LYS A 33 -14.66 -3.65 1.63
C LYS A 33 -13.40 -4.08 0.86
N GLY A 34 -12.40 -3.21 0.78
CA GLY A 34 -11.05 -3.67 0.51
C GLY A 34 -10.60 -4.52 1.69
N ASP A 35 -9.66 -5.45 1.44
CA ASP A 35 -8.86 -6.09 2.48
C ASP A 35 -8.10 -5.01 3.27
N ARG A 36 -8.81 -4.31 4.16
CA ARG A 36 -8.32 -3.16 4.92
C ARG A 36 -7.57 -3.59 6.18
N GLY A 37 -7.44 -4.88 6.41
CA GLY A 37 -6.79 -5.47 7.58
C GLY A 37 -5.64 -6.37 7.19
N VAL A 38 -4.68 -6.46 8.10
CA VAL A 38 -3.68 -7.52 8.13
C VAL A 38 -4.44 -8.84 8.28
N LEU A 39 -4.24 -9.79 7.36
CA LEU A 39 -4.78 -11.14 7.52
C LEU A 39 -3.85 -12.03 8.37
N ILE A 40 -2.65 -11.55 8.68
CA ILE A 40 -1.70 -12.19 9.60
C ILE A 40 -1.74 -11.57 11.01
N PRO A 41 -1.66 -12.39 12.07
CA PRO A 41 -1.33 -11.89 13.41
C PRO A 41 0.03 -11.20 13.39
N LEU A 42 0.12 -9.98 13.96
CA LEU A 42 1.37 -9.23 14.10
C LEU A 42 2.07 -9.60 15.42
N GLU A 43 2.24 -10.90 15.65
CA GLU A 43 2.93 -11.48 16.80
C GLU A 43 4.17 -12.23 16.34
N TRP A 44 5.18 -12.33 17.21
CA TRP A 44 6.40 -13.03 16.85
C TRP A 44 6.14 -14.52 16.61
N SER A 45 6.45 -14.94 15.39
CA SER A 45 6.37 -16.28 14.86
C SER A 45 7.42 -16.43 13.76
N SER A 46 7.79 -17.66 13.39
CA SER A 46 8.70 -17.93 12.27
C SER A 46 8.26 -17.21 10.98
N ARG A 47 6.96 -17.19 10.70
CA ARG A 47 6.36 -16.46 9.57
C ARG A 47 6.64 -14.96 9.65
N THR A 48 6.32 -14.32 10.77
CA THR A 48 6.55 -12.87 10.92
C THR A 48 8.04 -12.51 10.94
N ALA A 49 8.90 -13.37 11.51
CA ALA A 49 10.33 -13.16 11.51
C ALA A 49 10.89 -13.21 10.08
N TYR A 50 10.42 -14.15 9.26
CA TYR A 50 10.77 -14.22 7.85
C TYR A 50 10.31 -12.97 7.08
N ILE A 51 9.06 -12.53 7.27
CA ILE A 51 8.53 -11.31 6.66
C ILE A 51 9.37 -10.08 7.07
N VAL A 52 9.71 -9.95 8.36
CA VAL A 52 10.54 -8.85 8.86
C VAL A 52 11.93 -8.87 8.24
N GLY A 53 12.58 -10.04 8.18
CA GLY A 53 13.90 -10.20 7.56
C GLY A 53 13.89 -9.80 6.09
N LEU A 54 12.93 -10.32 5.33
CA LEU A 54 12.82 -10.02 3.90
C LEU A 54 12.50 -8.54 3.64
N MET A 55 11.64 -7.94 4.47
CA MET A 55 11.36 -6.51 4.39
C MET A 55 12.55 -5.64 4.80
N ALA A 56 13.47 -6.15 5.62
CA ALA A 56 14.68 -5.43 6.03
C ALA A 56 15.78 -5.49 4.96
N THR A 57 15.85 -6.56 4.15
CA THR A 57 16.86 -6.71 3.09
C THR A 57 16.42 -6.08 1.77
N ASP A 58 15.24 -6.48 1.28
CA ASP A 58 14.78 -6.20 -0.09
C ASP A 58 13.51 -5.34 -0.12
N GLY A 59 13.03 -4.97 1.07
CA GLY A 59 11.81 -4.22 1.26
C GLY A 59 12.02 -2.71 1.39
N CYS A 60 10.95 -1.96 1.13
CA CYS A 60 10.91 -0.52 1.30
C CYS A 60 9.57 -0.07 1.89
N LEU A 61 9.64 0.76 2.94
CA LEU A 61 8.50 1.46 3.50
C LEU A 61 8.28 2.77 2.74
N VAL A 62 7.15 2.90 2.05
CA VAL A 62 6.83 4.12 1.30
C VAL A 62 6.44 5.23 2.28
N GLY A 63 6.88 6.46 2.01
CA GLY A 63 6.66 7.62 2.89
C GLY A 63 5.21 8.03 3.13
N ASP A 64 4.25 7.43 2.42
CA ASP A 64 2.82 7.66 2.64
C ASP A 64 2.23 6.89 3.83
N ARG A 65 3.09 6.20 4.60
CA ARG A 65 2.80 5.53 5.87
C ARG A 65 1.80 4.39 5.80
N ARG A 66 1.58 3.85 4.61
CA ARG A 66 0.68 2.72 4.38
C ARG A 66 1.22 1.72 3.37
N HIS A 67 2.00 2.13 2.38
CA HIS A 67 2.47 1.21 1.37
C HIS A 67 3.81 0.59 1.74
N LEU A 68 3.91 -0.70 1.45
CA LEU A 68 5.13 -1.47 1.49
C LEU A 68 5.43 -1.95 0.07
N VAL A 69 6.71 -2.05 -0.26
CA VAL A 69 7.19 -2.58 -1.53
C VAL A 69 8.24 -3.64 -1.23
N LEU A 70 8.14 -4.80 -1.88
CA LEU A 70 9.20 -5.78 -1.96
C LEU A 70 9.62 -5.91 -3.43
N THR A 71 10.91 -5.87 -3.72
CA THR A 71 11.43 -6.00 -5.10
C THR A 71 12.38 -7.19 -5.18
N SER A 72 12.24 -8.04 -6.19
CA SER A 72 13.15 -9.17 -6.43
C SER A 72 13.19 -9.55 -7.91
N ALA A 73 14.31 -10.12 -8.36
CA ALA A 73 14.37 -10.78 -9.67
C ALA A 73 13.68 -12.15 -9.67
N ASP A 74 13.52 -12.77 -8.49
CA ASP A 74 12.86 -14.06 -8.31
C ASP A 74 11.34 -13.86 -8.10
N MET A 75 10.56 -14.31 -9.08
CA MET A 75 9.10 -14.24 -9.03
C MET A 75 8.51 -15.17 -7.97
N SER A 76 9.11 -16.35 -7.74
CA SER A 76 8.62 -17.35 -6.78
C SER A 76 8.74 -16.86 -5.34
N LEU A 77 9.78 -16.07 -5.05
CA LEU A 77 9.96 -15.39 -3.77
C LEU A 77 8.81 -14.40 -3.49
N LEU A 78 8.42 -13.60 -4.50
CA LEU A 78 7.33 -12.64 -4.36
C LEU A 78 5.96 -13.32 -4.22
N GLU A 79 5.75 -14.46 -4.89
CA GLU A 79 4.55 -15.28 -4.74
C GLU A 79 4.45 -15.86 -3.32
N THR A 80 5.55 -16.45 -2.83
CA THR A 80 5.65 -16.96 -1.46
C THR A 80 5.36 -15.85 -0.46
N PHE A 81 6.00 -14.68 -0.62
CA PHE A 81 5.78 -13.55 0.26
C PHE A 81 4.33 -13.06 0.23
N ARG A 82 3.71 -12.95 -0.96
CA ARG A 82 2.29 -12.56 -1.13
C ARG A 82 1.36 -13.48 -0.36
N ASP A 83 1.64 -14.78 -0.39
CA ASP A 83 0.84 -15.79 0.30
C ASP A 83 1.06 -15.73 1.82
N LEU A 84 2.31 -15.52 2.26
CA LEU A 84 2.64 -15.34 3.67
C LEU A 84 1.98 -14.11 4.29
N ILE A 85 1.85 -12.98 3.57
CA ILE A 85 1.13 -11.79 4.06
C ILE A 85 -0.39 -11.91 3.93
N GLY A 86 -0.88 -13.02 3.34
CA GLY A 86 -2.30 -13.30 3.17
C GLY A 86 -2.99 -12.36 2.18
N LYS A 87 -2.29 -11.79 1.19
CA LYS A 87 -2.89 -10.83 0.24
C LYS A 87 -2.85 -11.34 -1.21
N PRO A 88 -3.60 -12.41 -1.55
CA PRO A 88 -3.52 -13.06 -2.85
C PRO A 88 -3.94 -12.17 -4.03
N LYS A 89 -4.72 -11.11 -3.77
CA LYS A 89 -5.19 -10.15 -4.80
C LYS A 89 -4.15 -9.10 -5.19
N VAL A 90 -3.03 -9.01 -4.46
CA VAL A 90 -1.96 -8.07 -4.79
C VAL A 90 -1.25 -8.57 -6.05
N LYS A 91 -1.15 -7.68 -7.04
CA LYS A 91 -0.49 -7.98 -8.30
C LYS A 91 1.02 -7.80 -8.16
N ILE A 92 1.76 -8.81 -8.61
CA ILE A 92 3.19 -8.69 -8.88
C ILE A 92 3.33 -7.97 -10.23
N ARG A 93 4.15 -6.92 -10.29
CA ARG A 93 4.40 -6.20 -11.55
C ARG A 93 5.84 -6.40 -11.96
N ARG A 94 6.07 -6.49 -13.27
CA ARG A 94 7.42 -6.48 -13.84
C ARG A 94 7.89 -5.04 -13.98
N LYS A 95 9.09 -4.77 -13.49
CA LYS A 95 9.84 -3.52 -13.70
C LYS A 95 10.99 -3.80 -14.66
N THR A 96 11.06 -3.03 -15.73
CA THR A 96 12.18 -3.07 -16.66
C THR A 96 12.95 -1.76 -16.55
N SER A 97 14.26 -1.87 -16.46
CA SER A 97 15.19 -0.75 -16.47
C SER A 97 16.33 -1.03 -17.46
N PRO A 98 17.12 -0.03 -17.87
CA PRO A 98 18.32 -0.25 -18.67
C PRO A 98 19.32 -1.23 -18.01
N LEU A 99 19.27 -1.36 -16.69
CA LEU A 99 20.13 -2.24 -15.88
C LEU A 99 19.58 -3.67 -15.75
N GLY A 100 18.39 -3.96 -16.28
CA GLY A 100 17.76 -5.27 -16.22
C GLY A 100 16.29 -5.24 -15.83
N SER A 101 15.69 -6.42 -15.71
CA SER A 101 14.31 -6.61 -15.29
C SER A 101 14.22 -7.21 -13.89
N ALA A 102 13.32 -6.67 -13.08
CA ALA A 102 12.95 -7.21 -11.77
C ALA A 102 11.42 -7.24 -11.63
N TYR A 103 10.94 -7.75 -10.52
CA TYR A 103 9.54 -7.75 -10.15
C TYR A 103 9.34 -6.97 -8.85
N ASP A 104 8.20 -6.30 -8.71
CA ASP A 104 7.80 -5.67 -7.46
C ASP A 104 6.41 -6.11 -7.01
N LEU A 105 6.25 -6.19 -5.69
CA LEU A 105 5.00 -6.41 -5.01
C LEU A 105 4.74 -5.20 -4.12
N GLN A 106 3.81 -4.33 -4.53
CA GLN A 106 3.40 -3.16 -3.74
C GLN A 106 1.98 -3.33 -3.22
N PHE A 107 1.80 -3.12 -1.92
CA PHE A 107 0.49 -3.22 -1.28
C PHE A 107 0.38 -2.25 -0.11
N GLY A 108 -0.86 -1.94 0.26
CA GLY A 108 -1.17 -1.09 1.41
C GLY A 108 -1.49 -1.94 2.64
N ASP A 109 -0.77 -1.71 3.74
CA ASP A 109 -1.09 -2.26 5.05
C ASP A 109 -0.56 -1.36 6.18
N VAL A 110 -1.46 -0.57 6.78
CA VAL A 110 -1.07 0.41 7.81
C VAL A 110 -0.52 -0.25 9.07
N ALA A 111 -1.07 -1.40 9.48
CA ALA A 111 -0.67 -2.01 10.73
C ALA A 111 0.67 -2.74 10.58
N LEU A 112 0.90 -3.44 9.46
CA LEU A 112 2.23 -3.99 9.17
C LEU A 112 3.28 -2.88 9.01
N TRP A 113 2.94 -1.79 8.33
CA TRP A 113 3.83 -0.64 8.18
C TRP A 113 4.26 -0.07 9.54
N ARG A 114 3.30 0.21 10.43
CA ARG A 114 3.59 0.70 11.79
C ARG A 114 4.37 -0.32 12.63
N PHE A 115 4.08 -1.60 12.48
CA PHE A 115 4.78 -2.68 13.19
C PHE A 115 6.27 -2.71 12.84
N LEU A 116 6.61 -2.49 11.55
CA LEU A 116 7.98 -2.43 11.06
C LEU A 116 8.66 -1.11 11.44
N GLU A 117 7.99 0.04 11.25
CA GLU A 117 8.51 1.36 11.63
C GLU A 117 8.90 1.39 13.12
N ALA A 118 8.01 0.93 14.01
CA ALA A 118 8.25 0.92 15.45
C ALA A 118 9.48 0.08 15.86
N ARG A 119 9.88 -0.91 15.06
CA ARG A 119 11.06 -1.75 15.30
C ARG A 119 12.33 -1.14 14.71
N ALA A 120 12.24 -0.54 13.52
CA ALA A 120 13.36 0.19 12.94
C ALA A 120 13.78 1.39 13.81
N SER A 121 12.82 2.16 14.31
CA SER A 121 13.11 3.31 15.18
C SER A 121 13.70 2.94 16.54
N ARG A 122 13.52 1.71 17.02
CA ARG A 122 14.17 1.20 18.24
C ARG A 122 15.64 0.85 18.03
N LEU A 123 16.04 0.50 16.81
CA LEU A 123 17.41 0.15 16.46
C LEU A 123 18.29 1.38 16.20
N GLY A 124 17.69 2.54 15.89
CA GLY A 124 18.39 3.82 15.66
C GLY A 124 18.53 4.71 16.89
N ARG A 125 18.19 4.21 18.09
CA ARG A 125 18.47 4.87 19.38
C ARG A 125 19.52 4.05 20.13
N VAL A 126 20.76 4.12 19.67
CA VAL A 126 21.96 3.66 20.38
C VAL A 126 22.99 4.76 20.31
#